data_AF-A0A960SSS4-F1
#
_entry.id   AF-A0A960SSS4-F1
#
_cell.length_a   1.000
_cell.length_b   1.000
_cell.length_c   1.000
_cell.angle_alpha   90.00
_cell.angle_beta   90.00
_cell.angle_gamma   90.00
#
_symmetry.space_group_name_H-M   'P 1'
#
loop_
_entity.id
_entity.type
_entity.pdbx_description
1 polymer ?
#
loop_
_entity_poly.entity_id
_entity_poly.type
_entity_poly.pdbx_seq_one_letter_code
_entity_poly.pdbx_strand_id
1 'polypeptide(L)'
;MRFQPRAAEPSPRRGRSLGLACLLPFATCAQENWPQFRGEGSRGVGESARLPMTWDRETNVAWRTPVDGRGWSSPVVWGNRIFLTTAVSEGPVEAAKKGLYFGGDRPEPPPHTHHWQV
;
A
#
# COMPACT_ATOMS: atom_id res chain seq x y z
N MET A 1 37.56 -68.15 -38.02
CA MET A 1 36.97 -66.85 -37.65
C MET A 1 35.69 -66.66 -38.45
N ARG A 2 34.52 -66.77 -37.82
CA ARG A 2 33.20 -66.66 -38.47
C ARG A 2 32.68 -65.23 -38.32
N PHE A 3 32.39 -64.55 -39.43
CA PHE A 3 31.68 -63.26 -39.45
C PHE A 3 30.18 -63.50 -39.25
N GLN A 4 29.58 -62.85 -38.25
CA GLN A 4 28.13 -62.76 -38.05
C GLN A 4 27.61 -61.50 -38.75
N PRO A 5 26.47 -61.53 -39.46
CA PRO A 5 25.87 -60.33 -40.04
C PRO A 5 25.18 -59.48 -38.96
N ARG A 6 25.38 -58.16 -39.03
CA ARG A 6 24.79 -57.16 -38.12
C ARG A 6 23.29 -57.04 -38.41
N ALA A 7 22.45 -57.21 -37.40
CA ALA A 7 21.01 -56.93 -37.49
C ALA A 7 20.76 -55.44 -37.76
N ALA A 8 19.80 -55.13 -38.63
CA ALA A 8 19.40 -53.77 -38.97
C ALA A 8 18.62 -53.13 -37.81
N GLU A 9 19.00 -51.91 -37.42
CA GLU A 9 18.30 -51.10 -36.42
C GLU A 9 16.97 -50.54 -36.98
N PRO A 10 15.87 -50.56 -36.21
CA PRO A 10 14.63 -49.93 -36.61
C PRO A 10 14.70 -48.39 -36.51
N SER A 11 14.22 -47.71 -37.54
CA SER A 11 14.13 -46.25 -37.64
C SER A 11 13.27 -45.63 -36.53
N PRO A 12 13.62 -44.46 -35.97
CA PRO A 12 12.81 -43.81 -34.94
C PRO A 12 11.54 -43.21 -35.55
N ARG A 13 10.37 -43.72 -35.13
CA ARG A 13 9.08 -43.07 -35.42
C ARG A 13 8.99 -41.79 -34.58
N ARG A 14 8.93 -40.64 -35.26
CA ARG A 14 8.71 -39.33 -34.62
C ARG A 14 7.31 -39.27 -34.01
N GLY A 15 7.22 -39.49 -32.69
CA GLY A 15 6.03 -39.21 -31.91
C GLY A 15 5.79 -37.70 -31.84
N ARG A 16 4.66 -37.23 -32.34
CA ARG A 16 4.18 -35.87 -32.13
C ARG A 16 3.62 -35.77 -30.72
N SER A 17 4.40 -35.27 -29.77
CA SER A 17 3.91 -34.93 -28.43
C SER A 17 3.03 -33.68 -28.52
N LEU A 18 1.72 -33.85 -28.37
CA LEU A 18 0.79 -32.74 -28.16
C LEU A 18 1.04 -32.19 -26.75
N GLY A 19 1.73 -31.07 -26.65
CA GLY A 19 2.02 -30.42 -25.37
C GLY A 19 0.74 -29.84 -24.76
N LEU A 20 0.31 -30.39 -23.62
CA LEU A 20 -0.74 -29.80 -22.79
C LEU A 20 -0.18 -28.53 -22.12
N ALA A 21 -0.58 -27.36 -22.64
CA ALA A 21 -0.24 -26.08 -22.02
C ALA A 21 -1.00 -25.95 -20.69
N CYS A 22 -0.27 -26.11 -19.58
CA CYS A 22 -0.78 -25.88 -18.24
C CYS A 22 -1.02 -24.37 -18.04
N LEU A 23 -2.27 -23.94 -18.08
CA LEU A 23 -2.67 -22.59 -17.67
C LEU A 23 -2.52 -22.50 -16.15
N LEU A 24 -1.38 -22.00 -15.67
CA LEU A 24 -1.19 -21.67 -14.27
C LEU A 24 -2.08 -20.47 -13.93
N PRO A 25 -3.00 -20.57 -12.97
CA PRO A 25 -3.78 -19.42 -12.52
C PRO A 25 -2.83 -18.41 -11.85
N PHE A 26 -2.77 -17.20 -12.39
CA PHE A 26 -2.15 -16.07 -11.70
C PHE A 26 -3.01 -15.76 -10.48
N ALA A 27 -2.53 -16.13 -9.30
CA ALA A 27 -3.10 -15.64 -8.06
C ALA A 27 -2.87 -14.13 -8.01
N THR A 28 -3.93 -13.35 -8.26
CA THR A 28 -3.90 -11.92 -8.01
C THR A 28 -3.84 -11.74 -6.49
N CYS A 29 -2.67 -11.38 -5.97
CA CYS A 29 -2.59 -10.76 -4.65
C CYS A 29 -3.40 -9.47 -4.73
N ALA A 30 -4.63 -9.47 -4.20
CA ALA A 30 -5.38 -8.24 -4.05
C ALA A 30 -4.59 -7.38 -3.07
N GLN A 31 -4.05 -6.26 -3.55
CA GLN A 31 -3.38 -5.30 -2.68
C GLN A 31 -4.42 -4.74 -1.71
N GLU A 32 -4.24 -4.97 -0.41
CA GLU A 32 -5.10 -4.41 0.62
C GLU A 32 -5.04 -2.88 0.56
N ASN A 33 -6.16 -2.29 0.14
CA ASN A 33 -6.33 -0.85 0.12
C ASN A 33 -6.91 -0.38 1.46
N TRP A 34 -6.69 0.89 1.78
CA TRP A 34 -7.29 1.57 2.91
C TRP A 34 -8.07 2.78 2.39
N PRO A 35 -9.28 2.58 1.84
CA PRO A 35 -9.94 3.59 1.01
C PRO A 35 -10.57 4.76 1.79
N GLN A 36 -10.75 4.63 3.11
CA GLN A 36 -11.48 5.62 3.90
C GLN A 36 -11.06 5.64 5.38
N PHE A 37 -11.70 6.51 6.17
CA PHE A 37 -11.52 6.54 7.61
C PHE A 37 -11.77 5.16 8.21
N ARG A 38 -10.77 4.64 8.94
CA ARG A 38 -10.78 3.29 9.50
C ARG A 38 -10.82 2.15 8.45
N GLY A 39 -10.46 2.42 7.20
CA GLY A 39 -10.23 1.39 6.18
C GLY A 39 -11.51 0.75 5.68
N GLU A 40 -11.36 -0.45 5.11
CA GLU A 40 -12.47 -1.22 4.54
C GLU A 40 -13.59 -1.43 5.56
N GLY A 41 -14.83 -1.11 5.16
CA GLY A 41 -16.00 -1.19 6.04
C GLY A 41 -15.94 -0.32 7.32
N SER A 42 -15.05 0.67 7.41
CA SER A 42 -14.87 1.56 8.58
C SER A 42 -14.48 0.85 9.89
N ARG A 43 -13.84 -0.32 9.83
CA ARG A 43 -13.61 -1.18 11.00
C ARG A 43 -12.35 -0.84 11.81
N GLY A 44 -11.32 -0.32 11.16
CA GLY A 44 -10.03 0.00 11.77
C GLY A 44 -9.20 -1.26 12.04
N VAL A 45 -9.36 -2.30 11.24
CA VAL A 45 -8.69 -3.60 11.39
C VAL A 45 -7.83 -3.85 10.15
N GLY A 46 -6.57 -4.20 10.35
CA GLY A 46 -5.69 -4.71 9.30
C GLY A 46 -5.47 -6.22 9.46
N GLU A 47 -5.14 -6.92 8.38
CA GLU A 47 -5.03 -8.39 8.37
C GLU A 47 -3.61 -8.90 8.71
N SER A 48 -2.62 -8.00 8.81
CA SER A 48 -1.23 -8.38 9.08
C SER A 48 -1.04 -8.96 10.49
N ALA A 49 -0.63 -10.23 10.57
CA ALA A 49 -0.44 -10.95 11.82
C ALA A 49 0.85 -10.59 12.59
N ARG A 50 1.76 -9.79 12.00
CA ARG A 50 3.09 -9.50 12.58
C ARG A 50 3.42 -8.02 12.50
N LEU A 51 2.70 -7.21 13.27
CA LEU A 51 2.97 -5.79 13.42
C LEU A 51 3.97 -5.52 14.57
N PRO A 52 4.90 -4.55 14.43
CA PRO A 52 5.78 -4.15 15.52
C PRO A 52 4.99 -3.60 16.70
N MET A 53 5.39 -3.95 17.92
CA MET A 53 4.74 -3.51 19.15
C MET A 53 5.36 -2.24 19.75
N THR A 54 6.54 -1.84 19.27
CA THR A 54 7.27 -0.66 19.73
C THR A 54 7.45 0.31 18.58
N TRP A 55 7.34 1.61 18.84
CA TRP A 55 7.46 2.64 17.81
C TRP A 55 8.04 3.91 18.44
N ASP A 56 8.91 4.60 17.71
CA ASP A 56 9.30 5.97 18.01
C ASP A 56 9.49 6.77 16.70
N ARG A 57 10.21 7.89 16.74
CA ARG A 57 10.45 8.74 15.56
C ARG A 57 11.38 8.11 14.51
N GLU A 58 12.10 7.06 14.88
CA GLU A 58 13.16 6.42 14.11
C GLU A 58 12.99 4.89 14.09
N THR A 59 12.59 4.28 15.20
CA THR A 59 12.37 2.84 15.34
C THR A 59 11.08 2.38 14.65
N ASN A 60 11.19 1.31 13.86
CA ASN A 60 10.12 0.70 13.06
C ASN A 60 9.51 1.63 11.99
N VAL A 61 10.12 2.78 11.70
CA VAL A 61 9.70 3.72 10.64
C VAL A 61 10.41 3.37 9.33
N ALA A 62 9.66 2.99 8.29
CA ALA A 62 10.23 2.67 6.98
C ALA A 62 10.72 3.92 6.22
N TRP A 63 9.98 5.03 6.33
CA TRP A 63 10.31 6.31 5.72
C TRP A 63 9.51 7.43 6.36
N ARG A 64 9.95 8.66 6.12
CA ARG A 64 9.24 9.89 6.49
C ARG A 64 9.45 10.95 5.43
N THR A 65 8.46 11.81 5.24
CA THR A 65 8.56 12.98 4.37
C THR A 65 7.95 14.18 5.07
N PRO A 66 8.51 15.39 4.91
CA PRO A 66 7.78 16.60 5.27
C PRO A 66 6.51 16.70 4.42
N VAL A 67 5.44 17.22 5.02
CA VAL A 67 4.16 17.52 4.36
C VAL A 67 3.78 18.94 4.76
N ASP A 68 3.44 19.77 3.79
CA ASP A 68 3.11 21.17 4.03
C ASP A 68 1.71 21.33 4.62
N GLY A 69 1.57 22.36 5.43
CA GLY A 69 0.31 22.70 6.09
C GLY A 69 -0.06 21.72 7.20
N ARG A 70 -1.35 21.65 7.49
CA ARG A 70 -1.89 20.84 8.59
C ARG A 70 -3.07 20.00 8.13
N GLY A 71 -3.06 18.72 8.49
CA GLY A 71 -4.13 17.77 8.19
C GLY A 71 -4.62 17.06 9.46
N TRP A 72 -5.91 16.73 9.50
CA TRP A 72 -6.54 15.95 10.57
C TRP A 72 -7.26 14.71 10.05
N SER A 73 -7.25 14.50 8.73
CA SER A 73 -7.83 13.32 8.10
C SER A 73 -6.98 12.08 8.36
N SER A 74 -7.58 10.91 8.23
CA SER A 74 -6.80 9.69 8.02
C SER A 74 -6.24 9.66 6.60
N PRO A 75 -5.05 9.05 6.39
CA PRO A 75 -4.56 8.77 5.06
C PRO A 75 -5.46 7.77 4.33
N VAL A 76 -5.50 7.88 3.01
CA VAL A 76 -6.03 6.84 2.11
C VAL A 76 -4.87 6.15 1.44
N VAL A 77 -4.86 4.82 1.44
CA VAL A 77 -3.86 4.01 0.75
C VAL A 77 -4.54 3.27 -0.38
N TRP A 78 -4.07 3.46 -1.62
CA TRP A 78 -4.61 2.75 -2.78
C TRP A 78 -3.47 2.31 -3.69
N GLY A 79 -3.28 1.00 -3.80
CA GLY A 79 -2.10 0.44 -4.44
C GLY A 79 -0.82 1.02 -3.82
N ASN A 80 0.07 1.53 -4.67
CA ASN A 80 1.35 2.11 -4.26
C ASN A 80 1.28 3.62 -4.01
N ARG A 81 0.11 4.16 -3.66
CA ARG A 81 -0.11 5.59 -3.45
C ARG A 81 -0.74 5.84 -2.09
N ILE A 82 -0.35 6.96 -1.49
CA ILE A 82 -0.92 7.49 -0.25
C ILE A 82 -1.46 8.88 -0.58
N PHE A 83 -2.70 9.13 -0.19
CA PHE A 83 -3.37 10.41 -0.35
C PHE A 83 -3.59 11.02 1.03
N LEU A 84 -3.26 12.30 1.17
CA LEU A 84 -3.32 13.06 2.41
C LEU A 84 -3.95 14.41 2.13
N THR A 85 -4.92 14.82 2.93
CA THR A 85 -5.48 16.17 2.80
C THR A 85 -4.82 17.10 3.81
N THR A 86 -4.33 18.25 3.36
CA THR A 86 -3.78 19.29 4.23
C THR A 86 -4.32 20.67 3.87
N ALA A 87 -4.24 21.58 4.85
CA ALA A 87 -4.51 22.99 4.67
C ALA A 87 -3.21 23.79 4.92
N VAL A 88 -2.72 24.47 3.89
CA VAL A 88 -1.53 25.32 3.95
C VAL A 88 -1.95 26.76 4.26
N SER A 89 -1.41 27.35 5.32
CA SER A 89 -1.71 28.73 5.73
C SER A 89 -0.70 29.70 5.12
N GLU A 90 -1.17 30.87 4.65
CA GLU A 90 -0.28 31.98 4.22
C GLU A 90 0.41 32.68 5.39
N GLY A 91 -0.09 32.49 6.62
CA GLY A 91 0.51 33.01 7.84
C GLY A 91 0.84 31.91 8.86
N PRO A 92 1.25 32.30 10.09
CA PRO A 92 1.62 31.36 11.13
C PRO A 92 0.51 30.35 11.44
N VAL A 93 0.88 29.06 11.50
CA VAL A 93 -0.05 28.00 11.90
C VAL A 93 -0.15 27.98 13.42
N GLU A 94 -1.35 28.26 13.94
CA GLU A 94 -1.61 28.16 15.37
C GLU A 94 -1.37 26.74 15.90
N ALA A 95 -0.82 26.62 17.11
CA ALA A 95 -0.72 25.35 17.81
C ALA A 95 -2.11 24.75 18.07
N ALA A 96 -2.20 23.41 18.15
CA ALA A 96 -3.47 22.79 18.52
C ALA A 96 -3.87 23.22 19.93
N LYS A 97 -5.05 23.84 20.04
CA LYS A 97 -5.67 24.14 21.33
C LYS A 97 -6.47 22.91 21.78
N LYS A 98 -6.52 22.67 23.09
CA LYS A 98 -7.42 21.67 23.65
C LYS A 98 -8.85 22.12 23.36
N GLY A 99 -9.76 21.20 23.04
CA GLY A 99 -11.07 21.52 22.46
C GLY A 99 -12.01 22.35 23.36
N LEU A 100 -13.25 22.48 22.89
CA LEU A 100 -14.35 23.31 23.43
C LEU A 100 -14.45 23.36 24.97
N TYR A 101 -14.15 22.26 25.66
CA TYR A 101 -14.29 22.17 27.12
C TYR A 101 -13.05 22.61 27.92
N PHE A 102 -11.97 22.99 27.26
CA PHE A 102 -10.68 23.35 27.87
C PHE A 102 -10.27 24.78 27.58
N GLY A 103 -11.21 25.65 27.19
CA GLY A 103 -10.95 27.06 26.90
C GLY A 103 -10.13 27.29 25.63
N GLY A 104 -10.08 26.31 24.72
CA GLY A 104 -9.45 26.49 23.41
C GLY A 104 -10.39 26.99 22.33
N ASP A 105 -11.50 27.60 22.74
CA ASP A 105 -12.49 28.18 21.84
C ASP A 105 -11.86 29.23 20.93
N ARG A 106 -12.37 29.27 19.71
CA ARG A 106 -11.96 30.24 18.70
C ARG A 106 -13.15 31.15 18.39
N PRO A 107 -13.27 32.32 19.05
CA PRO A 107 -14.37 33.24 18.81
C PRO A 107 -14.25 33.93 17.44
N GLU A 108 -13.04 34.08 16.91
CA GLU A 108 -12.75 34.73 15.64
C GLU A 108 -12.01 33.80 14.69
N PRO A 109 -12.36 33.75 13.39
CA PRO A 109 -11.64 32.93 12.42
C PRO A 109 -10.19 33.43 12.26
N PRO A 110 -9.25 32.54 11.86
CA PRO A 110 -7.89 32.98 11.55
C PRO A 110 -7.89 34.03 10.45
N PRO A 111 -7.04 35.07 10.54
CA PRO A 111 -7.02 36.16 9.55
C PRO A 111 -6.38 35.76 8.22
N HIS A 112 -5.67 34.62 8.18
CA HIS A 112 -4.92 34.17 7.02
C HIS A 112 -5.74 33.22 6.15
N THR A 113 -5.58 33.34 4.84
CA THR A 113 -6.14 32.41 3.86
C THR A 113 -5.49 31.03 4.01
N HIS A 114 -6.30 29.99 3.87
CA HIS A 114 -5.84 28.60 3.89
C HIS A 114 -6.13 27.94 2.54
N HIS A 115 -5.13 27.26 1.98
CA HIS A 115 -5.20 26.56 0.71
C HIS A 115 -5.30 25.05 0.94
N TRP A 116 -6.36 24.42 0.44
CA TRP A 116 -6.56 22.97 0.56
C TRP A 116 -5.78 22.21 -0.50
N GLN A 117 -5.11 21.13 -0.09
CA GLN A 117 -4.28 20.28 -0.95
C GLN A 117 -4.57 18.79 -0.67
N VAL A 118 -4.35 17.95 -1.69
CA VAL A 118 -4.45 16.47 -1.65
C VAL A 118 -3.26 15.83 -2.36
#